data_AF-R4SXQ8-F1
#
_entry.id   AF-R4SXQ8-F1
#
_cell.length_a   1.000
_cell.length_b   1.000
_cell.length_c   1.000
_cell.angle_alpha   90.00
_cell.angle_beta   90.00
_cell.angle_gamma   90.00
#
_symmetry.space_group_name_H-M   'P 1'
#
loop_
_entity.id
_entity.type
_entity.pdbx_description
1 polymer ?
#
loop_
_entity_poly.entity_id
_entity_poly.type
_entity_poly.pdbx_seq_one_letter_code
_entity_poly.pdbx_strand_id
1 'polypeptide(L)'
;MGEMKVDYATIHAAADDCKSTGGELESLFGQLKSDLSPLVNTWDGDAKVAYMAAQQEWDNKFEELKQLLAQVAGVLPQLADGYQATEQGVTGLF
;
A
#
# COMPACT_ATOMS: atom_id res chain seq x y z
N MET A 1 -14.79 -16.57 23.37
CA MET A 1 -15.51 -15.57 22.54
C MET A 1 -14.78 -14.23 22.51
N GLY A 2 -13.50 -14.21 22.13
CA GLY A 2 -12.70 -12.97 22.09
C GLY A 2 -11.73 -12.93 20.92
N GLU A 3 -11.22 -14.10 20.50
CA GLU A 3 -10.22 -14.23 19.43
C GLU A 3 -10.71 -13.65 18.09
N MET A 4 -11.87 -14.06 17.56
CA MET A 4 -12.34 -13.56 16.25
C MET A 4 -12.58 -12.04 16.15
N LYS A 5 -13.00 -11.39 17.24
CA LYS A 5 -13.13 -9.92 17.25
C LYS A 5 -11.76 -9.23 17.25
N VAL A 6 -10.79 -9.83 17.93
CA VAL A 6 -9.40 -9.33 17.98
C VAL A 6 -8.75 -9.50 16.61
N ASP A 7 -8.93 -10.65 15.94
CA ASP A 7 -8.43 -10.87 14.59
C ASP A 7 -9.00 -9.86 13.59
N TYR A 8 -10.32 -9.59 13.61
CA TYR A 8 -10.94 -8.59 12.73
C TYR A 8 -10.38 -7.19 12.94
N ALA A 9 -10.29 -6.74 14.19
CA ALA A 9 -9.77 -5.43 14.53
C ALA A 9 -8.29 -5.28 14.16
N THR A 10 -7.50 -6.34 14.33
CA THR A 10 -6.08 -6.38 13.97
C THR A 10 -5.89 -6.35 12.46
N ILE A 11 -6.74 -7.08 11.72
CA ILE A 11 -6.77 -7.09 10.26
C ILE A 11 -7.11 -5.70 9.71
N HIS A 12 -8.13 -5.04 10.24
CA HIS A 12 -8.51 -3.70 9.80
C HIS A 12 -7.43 -2.67 10.15
N ALA A 13 -6.83 -2.77 11.34
CA ALA A 13 -5.71 -1.92 11.74
C ALA A 13 -4.50 -2.10 10.81
N ALA A 14 -4.17 -3.33 10.41
CA ALA A 14 -3.09 -3.62 9.46
C ALA A 14 -3.38 -3.04 8.05
N ALA A 15 -4.65 -3.07 7.60
CA ALA A 15 -5.05 -2.46 6.34
C ALA A 15 -4.94 -0.92 6.39
N ASP A 16 -5.36 -0.29 7.48
CA ASP A 16 -5.18 1.16 7.70
C ASP A 16 -3.69 1.54 7.80
N ASP A 17 -2.87 0.72 8.46
CA ASP A 17 -1.42 0.92 8.56
C ASP A 17 -0.73 0.83 7.19
N CYS A 18 -1.13 -0.15 6.36
CA CYS A 18 -0.69 -0.25 4.97
C CYS A 18 -1.04 1.01 4.16
N LYS A 19 -2.25 1.54 4.36
CA LYS A 19 -2.72 2.75 3.67
C LYS A 19 -1.97 4.00 4.15
N SER A 20 -1.73 4.12 5.44
CA SER A 20 -0.94 5.20 6.05
C SER A 20 0.50 5.17 5.52
N THR A 21 1.13 4.01 5.58
CA THR A 21 2.49 3.77 5.07
C THR A 21 2.59 4.11 3.58
N GLY A 22 1.58 3.75 2.78
CA GLY A 22 1.51 4.13 1.37
C GLY A 22 1.49 5.66 1.16
N GLY A 23 0.72 6.39 1.97
CA GLY A 23 0.67 7.85 1.92
C GLY A 23 1.97 8.52 2.38
N GLU A 24 2.63 7.99 3.41
CA GLU A 24 3.94 8.46 3.85
C GLU A 24 5.01 8.24 2.78
N LEU A 25 5.00 7.08 2.13
CA LEU A 25 5.87 6.78 1.00
C LEU A 25 5.61 7.74 -0.18
N GLU A 26 4.36 8.10 -0.46
CA GLU A 26 4.02 9.09 -1.51
C GLU A 26 4.60 10.45 -1.18
N SER A 27 4.50 10.87 0.08
CA SER A 27 5.04 12.14 0.55
C SER A 27 6.56 12.18 0.46
N LEU A 28 7.24 11.14 0.94
CA LEU A 28 8.70 10.99 0.85
C LEU A 28 9.19 10.99 -0.60
N PHE A 29 8.48 10.30 -1.49
CA PHE A 29 8.81 10.25 -2.91
C PHE A 29 8.61 11.61 -3.60
N GLY A 30 7.52 12.31 -3.26
CA GLY A 30 7.27 13.68 -3.72
C GLY A 30 8.36 14.64 -3.26
N GLN A 31 8.80 14.51 -2.00
CA GLN A 31 9.89 15.31 -1.45
C GLN A 31 11.21 15.03 -2.19
N LEU A 32 11.56 13.76 -2.41
CA LEU A 32 12.75 13.36 -3.16
C LEU A 32 12.74 13.95 -4.59
N LYS A 33 11.61 13.87 -5.30
CA LYS A 33 11.45 14.48 -6.63
C LYS A 33 11.62 16.00 -6.59
N SER A 34 11.11 16.66 -5.55
CA SER A 34 11.23 18.10 -5.37
C SER A 34 12.68 18.53 -5.14
N ASP A 35 13.41 17.80 -4.29
CA ASP A 35 14.84 18.00 -4.02
C ASP A 35 15.71 17.76 -5.25
N LEU A 36 15.37 16.75 -6.06
CA LEU A 36 16.10 16.43 -7.28
C LEU A 36 15.81 17.40 -8.44
N SER A 37 14.64 18.04 -8.46
CA SER A 37 14.24 18.96 -9.54
C SER A 37 15.26 20.08 -9.85
N PRO A 38 15.80 20.83 -8.87
CA PRO A 38 16.83 21.84 -9.13
C PRO A 38 18.19 21.22 -9.53
N LEU A 39 18.52 20.03 -9.02
CA LEU A 39 19.77 19.33 -9.35
C LEU A 39 19.78 18.86 -10.81
N VAL A 40 18.64 18.40 -11.32
CA VAL A 40 18.49 17.97 -12.72
C VAL A 40 18.72 19.11 -13.71
N ASN A 41 18.47 20.36 -13.33
CA ASN A 41 18.80 21.52 -14.17
C ASN A 41 20.30 21.80 -14.28
N THR A 42 21.10 21.30 -13.33
CA THR A 42 22.57 21.41 -13.35
C THR A 42 23.26 20.24 -14.03
N TRP A 43 22.50 19.19 -14.37
CA TRP A 43 23.01 17.96 -14.97
C TRP A 43 23.07 18.06 -16.49
N ASP A 44 24.18 17.59 -17.06
CA ASP A 44 24.42 17.53 -18.50
C ASP A 44 23.45 16.56 -19.19
N GLY A 45 23.34 16.63 -20.53
CA GLY A 45 22.29 15.95 -21.31
C GLY A 45 22.11 14.45 -21.00
N ASP A 46 23.20 13.71 -20.85
CA ASP A 46 23.19 12.28 -20.49
C ASP A 46 22.68 12.00 -19.07
N ALA A 47 23.05 12.83 -18.10
CA ALA A 47 22.60 12.68 -16.72
C ALA A 47 21.10 12.99 -16.56
N LYS A 48 20.57 13.89 -17.39
CA LYS A 48 19.12 14.14 -17.48
C LYS A 48 18.36 12.93 -18.04
N VAL A 49 18.92 12.23 -19.03
CA VAL A 49 18.32 11.00 -19.59
C VAL A 49 18.33 9.88 -18.54
N ALA A 50 19.44 9.68 -17.83
CA ALA A 50 19.53 8.71 -16.74
C ALA A 50 18.53 9.00 -15.62
N TYR A 51 18.37 10.28 -15.26
CA TYR A 51 17.36 10.71 -14.30
C TYR A 51 15.93 10.38 -14.76
N MET A 52 15.58 10.69 -16.01
CA MET A 52 14.24 10.40 -16.52
C MET A 52 13.94 8.90 -16.51
N ALA A 53 14.92 8.05 -16.84
CA ALA A 53 14.80 6.60 -16.75
C ALA A 53 14.60 6.14 -15.29
N ALA A 54 15.41 6.64 -14.36
CA ALA A 54 15.29 6.33 -12.94
C ALA A 54 13.95 6.82 -12.37
N GLN A 55 13.51 8.01 -12.75
CA GLN A 55 12.22 8.58 -12.34
C GLN A 55 11.07 7.68 -12.78
N GLN A 56 11.09 7.20 -14.03
CA GLN A 56 10.06 6.31 -14.56
C GLN A 56 10.09 4.93 -13.88
N GLU A 57 11.27 4.38 -13.62
CA GLU A 57 11.41 3.12 -12.88
C GLU A 57 10.84 3.22 -11.47
N TRP A 58 11.17 4.29 -10.75
CA TRP A 58 10.67 4.51 -9.40
C TRP A 58 9.16 4.77 -9.38
N ASP A 59 8.62 5.51 -10.37
CA ASP A 59 7.18 5.73 -10.51
C ASP A 59 6.42 4.40 -10.67
N ASN A 60 6.91 3.52 -11.55
CA ASN A 60 6.36 2.18 -11.75
C ASN A 60 6.43 1.35 -10.47
N LYS A 61 7.59 1.33 -9.79
CA LYS A 61 7.75 0.59 -8.52
C LYS A 61 6.81 1.12 -7.44
N PHE A 62 6.58 2.42 -7.43
CA PHE A 62 5.69 3.08 -6.51
C PHE A 62 4.22 2.70 -6.77
N GLU A 63 3.81 2.65 -8.04
CA GLU A 63 2.48 2.14 -8.41
C GLU A 63 2.31 0.66 -8.05
N GLU A 64 3.31 -0.20 -8.31
CA GLU A 64 3.28 -1.61 -7.89
C GLU A 64 3.09 -1.74 -6.38
N LEU A 65 3.81 -0.93 -5.60
CA LEU A 65 3.72 -0.95 -4.14
C LEU A 65 2.34 -0.49 -3.65
N LYS A 66 1.77 0.57 -4.24
CA LYS A 66 0.39 1.01 -3.96
C LYS A 66 -0.62 -0.08 -4.29
N GLN A 67 -0.48 -0.75 -5.43
CA GLN A 67 -1.37 -1.83 -5.83
C GLN A 67 -1.28 -3.03 -4.88
N LEU A 68 -0.07 -3.38 -4.42
CA LEU A 68 0.11 -4.44 -3.44
C LEU A 68 -0.54 -4.10 -2.10
N LEU A 69 -0.33 -2.88 -1.59
CA LEU A 69 -0.95 -2.41 -0.35
C LEU A 69 -2.49 -2.39 -0.48
N ALA A 70 -3.02 -1.95 -1.62
CA ALA A 70 -4.46 -1.96 -1.89
C ALA A 70 -5.03 -3.39 -1.99
N GLN A 71 -4.29 -4.34 -2.58
CA GLN A 71 -4.68 -5.75 -2.60
C GLN A 71 -4.71 -6.34 -1.20
N VAL A 72 -3.68 -6.10 -0.38
CA VAL A 72 -3.64 -6.56 1.01
C VAL A 72 -4.82 -6.00 1.79
N ALA A 73 -5.07 -4.69 1.67
CA ALA A 73 -6.21 -4.03 2.32
C ALA A 73 -7.57 -4.56 1.82
N GLY A 74 -7.68 -5.05 0.59
CA GLY A 74 -8.92 -5.58 0.01
C GLY A 74 -9.20 -7.06 0.31
N VAL A 75 -8.16 -7.89 0.40
CA VAL A 75 -8.28 -9.34 0.70
C VAL A 75 -8.62 -9.58 2.17
N LEU A 76 -8.08 -8.76 3.05
CA LEU A 76 -8.26 -8.82 4.50
C LEU A 76 -9.73 -8.80 4.96
N PRO A 77 -10.59 -7.86 4.53
CA PRO A 77 -12.01 -7.85 4.89
C PRO A 77 -12.80 -9.01 4.25
N GLN A 78 -12.42 -9.47 3.04
CA GLN A 78 -13.09 -10.62 2.40
C GLN A 78 -12.91 -11.92 3.17
N LEU A 79 -11.72 -12.14 3.74
CA LEU A 79 -11.48 -13.29 4.62
C LEU A 79 -12.36 -13.22 5.87
N ALA A 80 -12.46 -12.05 6.48
CA ALA A 80 -13.28 -11.86 7.66
C ALA A 80 -14.79 -12.07 7.43
N ASP A 81 -15.34 -11.53 6.34
CA ASP A 81 -16.75 -11.73 5.95
C ASP A 81 -17.06 -13.23 5.72
N GLY A 82 -16.15 -13.95 5.06
CA GLY A 82 -16.28 -15.39 4.82
C GLY A 82 -16.32 -16.23 6.10
N TYR A 83 -15.52 -15.88 7.11
CA TYR A 83 -15.53 -16.54 8.41
C TYR A 83 -16.84 -16.29 9.17
N GLN A 84 -17.31 -15.04 9.23
CA GLN A 84 -18.56 -14.71 9.94
C GLN A 84 -19.79 -15.40 9.29
N ALA A 85 -19.86 -15.45 7.96
CA ALA A 85 -20.93 -16.15 7.25
C ALA A 85 -20.90 -17.66 7.50
N THR A 86 -19.70 -18.25 7.56
CA THR A 86 -19.53 -19.69 7.83
C THR A 86 -19.91 -20.03 9.27
N GLU A 87 -19.51 -19.21 10.24
CA GLU A 87 -19.91 -19.40 11.64
C GLU A 87 -21.40 -19.23 11.87
N GLN A 88 -22.05 -18.24 11.26
CA GLN A 88 -23.51 -18.08 11.35
C GLN A 88 -24.25 -19.25 10.71
N GLY A 89 -23.76 -19.77 9.58
CA GLY A 89 -24.33 -20.96 8.94
C GLY A 89 -24.23 -22.21 9.81
N VAL A 90 -23.09 -22.41 10.49
CA VAL A 90 -22.86 -23.57 11.37
C VAL A 90 -23.60 -23.43 12.71
N THR A 91 -23.68 -22.22 13.29
CA THR A 91 -24.43 -21.99 14.54
C THR A 91 -25.94 -21.99 14.36
N GLY A 92 -26.47 -21.77 13.14
CA GLY A 92 -27.89 -21.95 12.83
C GLY A 92 -28.31 -23.41 12.55
N LEU A 93 -27.35 -24.34 12.44
CA LEU A 93 -27.58 -25.76 12.18
C LEU A 93 -27.64 -26.63 13.46
N PHE A 94 -27.35 -26.06 14.63
CA PHE A 94 -27.47 -26.69 15.95
C PHE A 94 -28.50 -25.96 16.80
#